data_AF-A0A242MQB5-F1
#
_entry.id   AF-A0A242MQB5-F1
#
_cell.length_a   1.000
_cell.length_b   1.000
_cell.length_c   1.000
_cell.angle_alpha   90.00
_cell.angle_beta   90.00
_cell.angle_gamma   90.00
#
_symmetry.space_group_name_H-M   'P 1'
#
loop_
_entity.id
_entity.type
_entity.pdbx_description
1 polymer ?
#
loop_
_entity_poly.entity_id
_entity_poly.type
_entity_poly.pdbx_seq_one_letter_code
_entity_poly.pdbx_strand_id
1 'polypeptide(L)'
;MIVIDWHKAMRMADLRMLLEAFPRTPAAIIVDEASTPKVRLFLAAGARGVVPRDLDPTLIVRALEMVLLGGHYVPANALDPTLEPGLAARRETEPREFRKGLKRFNTLSLRQQQIMRCLHMGSTNKIIAKTLGISEGTVKIHLGSIFQQLGAPNRAAAVAIYNGWQNRHLEVLRREADASPRPSLGDAGVIPLRAPASATYSPRPEEDEDLMPMAAQPLPRFGD
;
A
#
# COMPACT_ATOMS: atom_id res chain seq x y z
N MET A 1 -13.26 16.09 -8.54
CA MET A 1 -11.96 16.76 -8.32
C MET A 1 -11.10 16.45 -9.53
N ILE A 2 -10.33 17.43 -10.02
CA ILE A 2 -9.34 17.22 -11.08
C ILE A 2 -7.98 17.11 -10.41
N VAL A 3 -7.21 16.08 -10.76
CA VAL A 3 -5.81 15.96 -10.35
C VAL A 3 -4.96 16.20 -11.59
N ILE A 4 -4.09 17.21 -11.53
CA ILE A 4 -3.25 17.62 -12.64
C ILE A 4 -1.83 17.21 -12.30
N ASP A 5 -1.28 16.33 -13.12
CA ASP A 5 0.11 15.94 -13.01
C ASP A 5 0.98 16.97 -13.74
N TRP A 6 1.63 17.86 -12.99
CA TRP A 6 2.36 18.99 -13.55
C TRP A 6 3.77 18.59 -13.98
N HIS A 7 4.11 18.90 -15.22
CA HIS A 7 5.48 18.73 -15.74
C HIS A 7 5.97 20.00 -16.44
N LYS A 8 7.30 20.12 -16.61
CA LYS A 8 7.99 21.32 -17.14
C LYS A 8 7.51 21.82 -18.51
N ALA A 9 6.86 20.96 -19.29
CA ALA A 9 6.35 21.32 -20.62
C ALA A 9 5.00 22.07 -20.58
N MET A 10 4.28 22.03 -19.46
CA MET A 10 2.99 22.69 -19.30
C MET A 10 3.15 24.18 -19.00
N ARG A 11 2.21 25.00 -19.49
CA ARG A 11 2.21 26.44 -19.27
C ARG A 11 1.12 26.84 -18.28
N MET A 12 1.40 27.86 -17.48
CA MET A 12 0.45 28.38 -16.49
C MET A 12 -0.83 28.96 -17.13
N ALA A 13 -0.75 29.42 -18.38
CA ALA A 13 -1.92 29.89 -19.13
C ALA A 13 -2.93 28.76 -19.36
N ASP A 14 -2.45 27.58 -19.77
CA ASP A 14 -3.29 26.40 -20.03
C ASP A 14 -3.95 25.91 -18.74
N LEU A 15 -3.21 25.94 -17.63
CA LEU A 15 -3.75 25.63 -16.31
C LEU A 15 -4.88 26.58 -15.92
N ARG A 16 -4.68 27.89 -16.06
CA ARG A 16 -5.72 28.88 -15.74
C ARG A 16 -6.97 28.67 -16.59
N MET A 17 -6.80 28.50 -17.90
CA MET A 17 -7.94 28.22 -18.80
C MET A 17 -8.72 26.97 -18.36
N LEU A 18 -8.02 25.90 -17.98
CA LEU A 18 -8.66 24.68 -17.50
C LEU A 18 -9.44 24.91 -16.19
N LEU A 19 -8.85 25.61 -15.23
CA LEU A 19 -9.49 25.88 -13.95
C LEU A 19 -10.66 26.86 -14.07
N GLU A 20 -10.59 27.82 -14.97
CA GLU A 20 -11.68 28.75 -15.31
C GLU A 20 -12.84 28.04 -16.02
N ALA A 21 -12.56 27.03 -16.85
CA ALA A 21 -13.59 26.21 -17.51
C ALA A 21 -14.37 25.33 -16.52
N PHE A 22 -13.76 24.96 -15.38
CA PHE A 22 -14.36 24.08 -14.38
C PHE A 22 -14.35 24.70 -12.96
N PRO A 23 -14.99 25.86 -12.73
CA PRO A 23 -14.82 26.65 -11.51
C PRO A 23 -15.42 25.98 -10.26
N ARG A 24 -16.36 25.04 -10.44
CA ARG A 24 -16.98 24.28 -9.33
C ARG A 24 -16.24 23.00 -8.99
N THR A 25 -15.25 22.59 -9.78
CA THR A 25 -14.53 21.35 -9.55
C THR A 25 -13.24 21.64 -8.80
N PRO A 26 -13.03 21.08 -7.59
CA PRO A 26 -11.79 21.28 -6.87
C PRO A 26 -10.63 20.67 -7.66
N ALA A 27 -9.49 21.39 -7.71
CA ALA A 27 -8.31 20.96 -8.42
C ALA A 27 -7.10 20.80 -7.49
N ALA A 28 -6.39 19.69 -7.63
CA ALA A 28 -5.12 19.42 -6.98
C ALA A 28 -4.02 19.28 -8.05
N ILE A 29 -2.84 19.82 -7.78
CA ILE A 29 -1.71 19.79 -8.70
C ILE A 29 -0.59 18.98 -8.06
N ILE A 30 -0.15 17.92 -8.74
CA ILE A 30 1.01 17.13 -8.34
C ILE A 30 2.24 17.76 -8.98
N VAL A 31 3.28 18.04 -8.20
CA VAL A 31 4.51 18.70 -8.67
C VAL A 31 5.76 17.94 -8.24
N ASP A 32 6.79 17.91 -9.09
CA ASP A 32 8.09 17.34 -8.72
C ASP A 32 8.82 18.18 -7.66
N GLU A 33 8.68 19.51 -7.72
CA GLU A 33 9.36 20.44 -6.82
C GLU A 33 8.38 21.51 -6.33
N ALA A 34 8.10 21.49 -5.04
CA ALA A 34 7.18 22.41 -4.38
C ALA A 34 7.92 23.63 -3.79
N SER A 35 8.45 24.51 -4.64
CA SER A 35 9.03 25.77 -4.17
C SER A 35 7.93 26.81 -3.88
N THR A 36 8.13 27.64 -2.84
CA THR A 36 7.21 28.73 -2.44
C THR A 36 6.65 29.55 -3.62
N PRO A 37 7.47 30.07 -4.56
CA PRO A 37 6.95 30.87 -5.67
C PRO A 37 6.06 30.06 -6.63
N LYS A 38 6.39 28.79 -6.89
CA LYS A 38 5.57 27.91 -7.75
C LYS A 38 4.25 27.57 -7.07
N VAL A 39 4.28 27.19 -5.80
CA VAL A 39 3.07 26.87 -5.03
C VAL A 39 2.11 28.06 -5.00
N ARG A 40 2.61 29.28 -4.77
CA ARG A 40 1.79 30.49 -4.83
C ARG A 40 1.14 30.72 -6.19
N LEU A 41 1.87 30.49 -7.28
CA LEU A 41 1.33 30.61 -8.64
C LEU A 41 0.17 29.64 -8.89
N PHE A 42 0.30 28.40 -8.43
CA PHE A 42 -0.75 27.39 -8.54
C PHE A 42 -2.00 27.73 -7.73
N LEU A 43 -1.83 28.17 -6.47
CA LEU A 43 -2.95 28.61 -5.64
C LEU A 43 -3.65 29.85 -6.22
N ALA A 44 -2.88 30.82 -6.72
CA ALA A 44 -3.42 32.01 -7.39
C ALA A 44 -4.16 31.69 -8.69
N ALA A 45 -3.85 30.56 -9.35
CA ALA A 45 -4.59 30.07 -10.50
C ALA A 45 -5.91 29.37 -10.13
N GLY A 46 -6.19 29.17 -8.84
CA GLY A 46 -7.41 28.52 -8.36
C GLY A 46 -7.25 27.06 -7.94
N ALA A 47 -6.02 26.53 -7.91
CA ALA A 47 -5.77 25.21 -7.34
C ALA A 47 -6.04 25.23 -5.83
N ARG A 48 -6.71 24.19 -5.32
CA ARG A 48 -6.96 24.03 -3.88
C ARG A 48 -5.90 23.17 -3.19
N GLY A 49 -5.14 22.39 -3.94
CA GLY A 49 -4.04 21.59 -3.39
C GLY A 49 -2.81 21.60 -4.29
N VAL A 50 -1.63 21.69 -3.68
CA VAL A 50 -0.35 21.45 -4.35
C VAL A 50 0.38 20.33 -3.62
N VAL A 51 0.53 19.20 -4.27
CA VAL A 51 1.04 17.96 -3.68
C VAL A 51 2.42 17.64 -4.25
N PRO A 52 3.49 17.62 -3.45
CA PRO A 52 4.79 17.13 -3.89
C PRO A 52 4.71 15.65 -4.29
N ARG A 53 5.34 15.27 -5.41
CA ARG A 53 5.36 13.89 -5.90
C ARG A 53 6.26 12.97 -5.05
N ASP A 54 7.23 13.54 -4.35
CA ASP A 54 8.13 12.86 -3.42
C ASP A 54 7.49 12.61 -2.03
N LEU A 55 6.27 13.09 -1.83
CA LEU A 55 5.52 12.88 -0.60
C LEU A 55 5.14 11.41 -0.44
N ASP A 56 5.07 10.93 0.81
CA ASP A 56 4.61 9.58 1.09
C ASP A 56 3.24 9.31 0.44
N PRO A 57 3.03 8.16 -0.24
CA PRO A 57 1.78 7.87 -0.96
C PRO A 57 0.53 8.03 -0.10
N THR A 58 0.62 7.71 1.19
CA THR A 58 -0.49 7.88 2.15
C THR A 58 -0.82 9.35 2.34
N LEU A 59 0.20 10.19 2.45
CA LEU A 59 0.03 11.63 2.59
C LEU A 59 -0.52 12.26 1.31
N ILE A 60 -0.17 11.72 0.13
CA ILE A 60 -0.78 12.12 -1.14
C ILE A 60 -2.29 11.84 -1.12
N VAL A 61 -2.70 10.62 -0.75
CA VAL A 61 -4.12 10.27 -0.64
C VAL A 61 -4.83 11.18 0.35
N ARG A 62 -4.24 11.42 1.53
CA ARG A 62 -4.83 12.31 2.54
C ARG A 62 -4.90 13.77 2.10
N ALA A 63 -3.92 14.26 1.36
CA ALA A 63 -3.95 15.58 0.76
C ALA A 63 -5.09 15.72 -0.24
N LEU A 64 -5.28 14.72 -1.10
CA LEU A 64 -6.35 14.68 -2.09
C LEU A 64 -7.74 14.59 -1.45
N GLU A 65 -7.90 13.78 -0.40
CA GLU A 65 -9.14 13.72 0.38
C GLU A 65 -9.49 15.06 1.03
N MET A 66 -8.51 15.79 1.58
CA MET A 66 -8.75 17.13 2.10
C MET A 66 -9.27 18.09 1.03
N VAL A 67 -8.67 18.04 -0.17
CA VAL A 67 -9.10 18.88 -1.30
C VAL A 67 -10.50 18.51 -1.78
N LEU A 68 -10.83 17.21 -1.81
CA LEU A 68 -12.18 16.71 -2.11
C LEU A 68 -13.23 17.22 -1.12
N LEU A 69 -12.89 17.26 0.17
CA LEU A 69 -13.76 17.78 1.23
C LEU A 69 -13.84 19.32 1.26
N GLY A 70 -13.18 20.00 0.32
CA GLY A 70 -13.20 21.45 0.17
C GLY A 70 -12.09 22.19 0.93
N GLY A 71 -11.22 21.46 1.62
CA GLY A 71 -10.02 22.00 2.26
C GLY A 71 -8.91 22.35 1.27
N HIS A 72 -7.80 22.89 1.81
CA HIS A 72 -6.60 23.19 1.03
C HIS A 72 -5.42 22.36 1.52
N TYR A 73 -4.59 21.91 0.59
CA TYR A 73 -3.32 21.28 0.93
C TYR A 73 -2.16 22.11 0.38
N VAL A 74 -1.36 22.65 1.29
CA VAL A 74 -0.18 23.45 0.97
C VAL A 74 1.03 22.78 1.67
N PRO A 75 2.10 22.46 0.94
CA PRO A 75 3.23 21.76 1.52
C PRO A 75 4.00 22.72 2.45
N ALA A 76 4.51 22.18 3.56
CA ALA A 76 5.05 22.98 4.66
C ALA A 76 6.28 23.83 4.27
N ASN A 77 7.05 23.37 3.27
CA ASN A 77 8.18 24.10 2.72
C ASN A 77 7.79 25.37 1.94
N ALA A 78 6.53 25.49 1.52
CA ALA A 78 5.98 26.64 0.83
C ALA A 78 5.27 27.63 1.77
N LEU A 79 5.14 27.29 3.05
CA LEU A 79 4.63 28.17 4.09
C LEU A 79 5.80 28.99 4.65
N ASP A 80 6.05 30.13 4.03
CA ASP A 80 6.98 31.14 4.56
C ASP A 80 6.38 31.75 5.85
N PRO A 81 7.13 31.84 6.97
CA PRO A 81 6.64 32.41 8.24
C PRO A 81 6.29 33.91 8.18
N THR A 82 6.54 34.58 7.06
CA THR A 82 6.19 35.99 6.83
C THR A 82 4.78 36.21 6.25
N LEU A 83 3.99 35.15 6.10
CA LEU A 83 2.60 35.26 5.66
C LEU A 83 1.70 35.90 6.74
N GLU A 84 1.56 37.22 6.62
CA GLU A 84 0.40 37.98 7.06
C GLU A 84 -0.90 37.29 6.60
N PRO A 85 -1.89 37.12 7.49
CA PRO A 85 -3.13 36.39 7.21
C PRO A 85 -4.11 37.25 6.40
N GLY A 86 -3.88 37.35 5.08
CA GLY A 86 -4.80 38.02 4.14
C GLY A 86 -6.04 37.21 3.75
N LEU A 87 -6.25 36.02 4.32
CA LEU A 87 -7.42 35.16 4.04
C LEU A 87 -8.03 34.65 5.35
N ALA A 88 -8.23 35.55 6.31
CA ALA A 88 -9.19 35.35 7.38
C ALA A 88 -10.54 35.93 6.95
N ALA A 89 -11.52 35.07 6.67
CA ALA A 89 -12.89 35.20 7.17
C ALA A 89 -13.82 34.19 6.49
N ARG A 90 -14.02 33.05 7.15
CA ARG A 90 -15.36 32.66 7.60
C ARG A 90 -15.25 31.47 8.54
N ARG A 91 -15.48 31.78 9.83
CA ARG A 91 -16.14 30.97 10.87
C ARG A 91 -15.56 29.60 11.17
N GLU A 92 -15.51 29.11 12.39
CA GLU A 92 -15.67 29.59 13.75
C GLU A 92 -15.09 28.42 14.58
N THR A 93 -14.68 28.73 15.80
CA THR A 93 -14.50 27.82 16.93
C THR A 93 -13.33 26.80 16.96
N GLU A 94 -12.64 26.85 18.11
CA GLU A 94 -11.72 25.87 18.71
C GLU A 94 -10.23 25.87 18.26
N PRO A 95 -9.37 26.64 18.95
CA PRO A 95 -7.92 26.47 18.92
C PRO A 95 -7.52 25.44 19.99
N ARG A 96 -7.56 24.14 19.69
CA ARG A 96 -6.83 23.08 20.44
C ARG A 96 -6.94 21.74 19.71
N GLU A 97 -5.84 20.99 19.70
CA GLU A 97 -5.74 19.54 19.39
C GLU A 97 -5.31 19.06 17.99
N PHE A 98 -5.05 19.90 16.99
CA PHE A 98 -4.53 19.40 15.68
C PHE A 98 -3.04 19.00 15.66
N ARG A 99 -2.35 19.01 16.81
CA ARG A 99 -0.99 18.45 16.97
C ARG A 99 -0.96 16.97 17.41
N LYS A 100 -2.11 16.31 17.62
CA LYS A 100 -2.15 14.89 18.03
C LYS A 100 -2.39 13.88 16.89
N GLY A 101 -2.71 14.33 15.68
CA GLY A 101 -3.01 13.43 14.55
C GLY A 101 -1.78 12.91 13.79
N LEU A 102 -0.66 13.62 13.87
CA LEU A 102 0.62 13.14 13.33
C LEU A 102 1.34 12.29 14.38
N LYS A 103 0.70 11.20 14.81
CA LYS A 103 1.48 10.02 15.23
C LYS A 103 2.19 9.50 13.98
N ARG A 104 3.27 10.20 13.60
CA ARG A 104 4.39 9.58 12.90
C ARG A 104 4.63 8.26 13.63
N PHE A 105 4.90 7.18 12.92
CA PHE A 105 5.36 5.90 13.48
C PHE A 105 6.76 6.06 14.13
N ASN A 106 6.91 7.07 14.99
CA ASN A 106 8.06 7.42 15.80
C ASN A 106 8.13 6.53 17.05
N THR A 107 7.29 5.51 17.14
CA THR A 107 7.30 4.49 18.19
C THR A 107 8.32 3.38 17.93
N LEU A 108 8.74 3.19 16.67
CA LEU A 108 9.81 2.23 16.36
C LEU A 108 11.16 2.87 16.64
N SER A 109 11.97 2.21 17.47
CA SER A 109 13.39 2.56 17.66
C SER A 109 14.16 2.52 16.33
N LEU A 110 15.30 3.21 16.28
CA LEU A 110 16.15 3.25 15.08
C LEU A 110 16.49 1.84 14.57
N ARG A 111 16.74 0.91 15.49
CA ARG A 111 17.02 -0.50 15.16
C ARG A 111 15.80 -1.22 14.59
N GLN A 112 14.62 -0.98 15.13
CA GLN A 112 13.38 -1.54 14.63
C GLN A 112 13.01 -0.99 13.25
N GLN A 113 13.30 0.28 12.97
CA GLN A 113 13.13 0.87 11.65
C GLN A 113 14.03 0.21 10.59
N GLN A 114 15.29 -0.07 10.92
CA GLN A 114 16.21 -0.80 10.03
C GLN A 114 15.66 -2.19 9.68
N ILE A 115 15.20 -2.93 10.70
CA ILE A 115 14.59 -4.25 10.53
C ILE A 115 13.33 -4.17 9.67
N MET A 116 12.47 -3.19 9.94
CA MET A 116 11.22 -2.98 9.20
C MET A 116 11.47 -2.62 7.73
N ARG A 117 12.52 -1.85 7.45
CA ARG A 117 12.93 -1.53 6.07
C ARG A 117 13.34 -2.78 5.30
N CYS A 118 14.15 -3.65 5.90
CA CYS A 118 14.52 -4.93 5.27
C CYS A 118 13.30 -5.85 5.11
N LEU A 119 12.37 -5.82 6.08
CA LEU A 119 11.12 -6.58 6.04
C LEU A 119 10.24 -6.15 4.85
N HIS A 120 10.11 -4.83 4.64
CA HIS A 120 9.39 -4.20 3.55
C HIS A 120 9.94 -4.61 2.17
N MET A 121 11.25 -4.76 2.04
CA MET A 121 11.89 -5.29 0.82
C MET A 121 11.66 -6.80 0.59
N GLY A 122 10.87 -7.47 1.43
CA GLY A 122 10.61 -8.92 1.32
C GLY A 122 11.73 -9.81 1.87
N SER A 123 12.72 -9.26 2.60
CA SER A 123 13.86 -10.04 3.11
C SER A 123 13.44 -11.10 4.14
N THR A 124 13.93 -12.32 4.01
CA THR A 124 13.71 -13.37 5.03
C THR A 124 14.45 -13.02 6.33
N ASN A 125 14.04 -13.63 7.45
CA ASN A 125 14.68 -13.35 8.74
C ASN A 125 16.19 -13.65 8.74
N LYS A 126 16.61 -14.67 7.97
CA LYS A 126 18.01 -15.01 7.72
C LYS A 126 18.77 -13.91 6.98
N ILE A 127 18.13 -13.32 5.96
CA ILE A 127 18.72 -12.21 5.20
C ILE A 127 18.82 -10.96 6.08
N ILE A 128 17.76 -10.63 6.81
CA ILE A 128 17.75 -9.48 7.76
C ILE A 128 18.86 -9.63 8.80
N ALA A 129 19.01 -10.83 9.37
CA ALA A 129 20.07 -11.17 10.32
C ALA A 129 21.47 -10.91 9.73
N LYS A 130 21.71 -11.41 8.52
CA LYS A 130 22.98 -11.21 7.80
C LYS A 130 23.25 -9.74 7.48
N THR A 131 22.23 -9.01 7.00
CA THR A 131 22.35 -7.59 6.62
C THR A 131 22.64 -6.69 7.82
N LEU A 132 22.06 -7.01 8.99
CA LEU A 132 22.17 -6.17 10.18
C LEU A 132 23.21 -6.68 11.19
N GLY A 133 23.91 -7.78 10.90
CA GLY A 133 24.93 -8.37 11.77
C GLY A 133 24.37 -8.90 13.09
N ILE A 134 23.14 -9.42 13.11
CA ILE A 134 22.50 -9.97 14.32
C ILE A 134 22.01 -11.39 14.11
N SER A 135 21.71 -12.09 15.20
CA SER A 135 21.16 -13.45 15.12
C SER A 135 19.71 -13.44 14.60
N GLU A 136 19.30 -14.53 13.94
CA GLU A 136 17.91 -14.73 13.51
C GLU A 136 16.92 -14.71 14.68
N GLY A 137 17.33 -15.20 15.86
CA GLY A 137 16.54 -15.15 17.08
C GLY A 137 16.27 -13.71 17.53
N THR A 138 17.29 -12.85 17.48
CA THR A 138 17.18 -11.42 17.79
C THR A 138 16.26 -10.71 16.80
N VAL A 139 16.31 -11.06 15.51
CA VAL A 139 15.38 -10.53 14.50
C VAL A 139 13.93 -10.92 14.84
N LYS A 140 13.66 -12.17 15.21
CA LYS A 140 12.31 -12.63 15.60
C LYS A 140 11.77 -11.85 16.80
N ILE A 141 12.59 -11.60 17.82
CA ILE A 141 12.21 -10.82 19.00
C ILE A 141 11.85 -9.38 18.61
N HIS A 142 12.70 -8.72 17.83
CA HIS A 142 12.43 -7.37 17.38
C HIS A 142 11.18 -7.29 16.48
N LEU A 143 10.96 -8.26 15.59
CA LEU A 143 9.77 -8.33 14.76
C LEU A 143 8.49 -8.52 15.58
N GLY A 144 8.54 -9.34 16.64
CA GLY A 144 7.41 -9.49 17.57
C GLY A 144 7.05 -8.16 18.23
N SER A 145 8.05 -7.43 18.73
CA SER A 145 7.84 -6.10 19.32
C SER A 145 7.33 -5.09 18.29
N ILE A 146 7.86 -5.10 17.06
CA ILE A 146 7.40 -4.26 15.95
C ILE A 146 5.93 -4.54 15.62
N PHE A 147 5.54 -5.81 15.50
CA PHE A 147 4.17 -6.20 15.17
C PHE A 147 3.20 -5.78 16.27
N GLN A 148 3.57 -5.94 17.55
CA GLN A 148 2.77 -5.44 18.67
C GLN A 148 2.63 -3.91 18.64
N GLN A 149 3.72 -3.18 18.40
CA GLN A 149 3.72 -1.71 18.33
C GLN A 149 2.93 -1.18 17.13
N LEU A 150 2.89 -1.92 16.03
CA LEU A 150 2.11 -1.61 14.82
C LEU A 150 0.67 -2.14 14.87
N GLY A 151 0.33 -3.00 15.84
CA GLY A 151 -0.96 -3.69 15.89
C GLY A 151 -1.18 -4.67 14.72
N ALA A 152 -0.11 -5.16 14.11
CA ALA A 152 -0.13 -6.03 12.94
C ALA A 152 -0.21 -7.51 13.36
N PRO A 153 -1.22 -8.28 12.92
CA PRO A 153 -1.34 -9.70 13.27
C PRO A 153 -0.38 -10.59 12.47
N ASN A 154 0.04 -10.15 11.28
CA ASN A 154 0.89 -10.93 10.41
C ASN A 154 1.92 -10.04 9.69
N ARG A 155 2.94 -10.68 9.11
CA ARG A 155 4.04 -10.00 8.40
C ARG A 155 3.53 -9.13 7.26
N ALA A 156 2.55 -9.61 6.50
CA ALA A 156 1.99 -8.89 5.37
C ALA A 156 1.27 -7.61 5.82
N ALA A 157 0.49 -7.68 6.90
CA ALA A 157 -0.20 -6.56 7.52
C ALA A 157 0.80 -5.54 8.06
N ALA A 158 1.91 -5.98 8.66
CA ALA A 158 2.96 -5.07 9.08
C ALA A 158 3.53 -4.27 7.90
N VAL A 159 3.80 -4.94 6.77
CA VAL A 159 4.29 -4.29 5.54
C VAL A 159 3.22 -3.37 4.93
N ALA A 160 1.94 -3.78 4.92
CA ALA A 160 0.84 -2.96 4.44
C ALA A 160 0.68 -1.69 5.29
N ILE A 161 0.72 -1.81 6.62
CA ILE A 161 0.68 -0.67 7.55
C ILE A 161 1.88 0.24 7.33
N TYR A 162 3.07 -0.31 7.10
CA TYR A 162 4.27 0.46 6.80
C TYR A 162 4.18 1.21 5.46
N ASN A 163 3.49 0.63 4.47
CA ASN A 163 3.15 1.28 3.20
C ASN A 163 1.96 2.25 3.32
N GLY A 164 1.46 2.45 4.55
CA GLY A 164 0.36 3.34 4.90
C GLY A 164 -1.02 2.91 4.43
N TRP A 165 -1.20 1.61 4.19
CA TRP A 165 -2.52 1.04 4.02
C TRP A 165 -3.27 1.15 5.34
N GLN A 166 -4.35 1.90 5.34
CA GLN A 166 -5.10 2.18 6.56
C GLN A 166 -5.95 1.00 7.02
N ASN A 167 -6.13 0.93 8.34
CA ASN A 167 -6.80 -0.13 9.10
C ASN A 167 -8.16 -0.61 8.56
N ARG A 168 -8.89 0.17 7.74
CA ARG A 168 -10.20 -0.24 7.20
C ARG A 168 -10.14 -1.44 6.23
N HIS A 169 -9.08 -1.58 5.43
CA HIS A 169 -8.92 -2.75 4.55
C HIS A 169 -8.28 -3.96 5.25
N LEU A 170 -7.60 -3.74 6.37
CA LEU A 170 -6.96 -4.81 7.15
C LEU A 170 -7.95 -5.52 8.10
N GLU A 171 -9.19 -5.04 8.22
CA GLU A 171 -10.27 -5.75 8.93
C GLU A 171 -10.49 -7.16 8.36
N VAL A 172 -10.32 -7.33 7.04
CA VAL A 172 -10.42 -8.64 6.37
C VAL A 172 -9.33 -9.59 6.88
N LEU A 173 -8.08 -9.11 6.94
CA LEU A 173 -6.95 -9.91 7.45
C LEU A 173 -6.99 -10.12 8.98
N ARG A 174 -7.63 -9.22 9.73
CA ARG A 174 -7.90 -9.41 11.16
C ARG A 174 -8.96 -10.48 11.40
N ARG A 175 -10.02 -10.51 10.60
CA ARG A 175 -11.07 -11.53 10.68
C ARG A 175 -10.53 -12.93 10.44
N GLU A 176 -9.59 -13.11 9.50
CA GLU A 176 -8.96 -14.42 9.24
C GLU A 176 -8.06 -14.90 10.38
N ALA A 177 -7.43 -13.98 11.14
CA ALA A 177 -6.62 -14.36 12.30
C ALA A 177 -7.46 -14.83 13.50
N ASP A 178 -8.72 -14.38 13.59
CA ASP A 178 -9.68 -14.77 14.63
C ASP A 178 -10.58 -15.94 14.18
N ALA A 179 -10.65 -16.21 12.87
CA ALA A 179 -11.51 -17.23 12.28
C ALA A 179 -10.73 -18.50 11.92
N SER A 180 -10.32 -19.24 12.94
CA SER A 180 -10.43 -20.72 13.05
C SER A 180 -9.43 -21.20 14.09
N PRO A 181 -9.85 -21.90 15.16
CA PRO A 181 -8.91 -22.59 16.01
C PRO A 181 -8.07 -23.54 15.13
N ARG A 182 -6.75 -23.49 15.29
CA ARG A 182 -5.87 -24.47 14.63
C ARG A 182 -6.33 -25.85 15.10
N PRO A 183 -6.66 -26.78 14.19
CA PRO A 183 -7.06 -28.13 14.60
C PRO A 183 -5.93 -28.74 15.44
N SER A 184 -6.30 -29.34 16.56
CA SER A 184 -5.33 -30.04 17.41
C SER A 184 -4.84 -31.31 16.68
N LEU A 185 -3.68 -31.84 17.09
CA LEU A 185 -3.12 -33.03 16.45
C LEU A 185 -4.07 -34.23 16.66
N GLY A 186 -4.85 -34.57 15.63
CA GLY A 186 -5.88 -35.60 15.68
C GLY A 186 -7.30 -35.13 15.31
N ASP A 187 -7.55 -33.82 15.26
CA ASP A 187 -8.83 -33.27 14.81
C ASP A 187 -8.91 -33.20 13.28
N ALA A 188 -10.04 -33.64 12.72
CA ALA A 188 -10.33 -33.48 11.31
C ALA A 188 -10.53 -31.99 10.98
N GLY A 189 -9.53 -31.37 10.36
CA GLY A 189 -9.70 -30.03 9.80
C GLY A 189 -10.84 -30.01 8.79
N VAL A 190 -11.58 -28.89 8.71
CA VAL A 190 -12.61 -28.70 7.69
C VAL A 190 -11.92 -28.57 6.34
N ILE A 191 -11.66 -29.69 5.67
CA ILE A 191 -11.25 -29.69 4.28
C ILE A 191 -12.55 -29.48 3.51
N PRO A 192 -12.76 -28.32 2.84
CA PRO A 192 -13.86 -28.22 1.91
C PRO A 192 -13.58 -29.23 0.79
N LEU A 193 -14.20 -30.40 0.89
CA LEU A 193 -14.25 -31.37 -0.19
C LEU A 193 -14.79 -30.60 -1.38
N ARG A 194 -13.96 -30.41 -2.40
CA ARG A 194 -14.40 -29.94 -3.71
C ARG A 194 -15.60 -30.80 -4.06
N ALA A 195 -16.79 -30.21 -4.19
CA ALA A 195 -17.97 -30.94 -4.63
C ALA A 195 -17.54 -31.74 -5.87
N PRO A 196 -17.75 -33.06 -5.91
CA PRO A 196 -17.35 -33.83 -7.07
C PRO A 196 -18.04 -33.19 -8.26
N ALA A 197 -17.27 -32.57 -9.15
CA ALA A 197 -17.78 -32.24 -10.45
C ALA A 197 -18.29 -33.58 -10.99
N SER A 198 -19.57 -33.65 -11.38
CA SER A 198 -20.12 -34.77 -12.10
C SER A 198 -19.43 -34.82 -13.46
N ALA A 199 -18.16 -35.22 -13.48
CA ALA A 199 -17.47 -35.63 -14.66
C ALA A 199 -18.02 -37.02 -14.96
N THR A 200 -19.15 -37.04 -15.65
CA THR A 200 -19.55 -38.18 -16.45
C THR A 200 -18.42 -38.41 -17.43
N TYR A 201 -17.52 -39.32 -17.09
CA TYR A 201 -16.58 -39.88 -18.03
C TYR A 201 -17.42 -40.63 -19.06
N SER A 202 -17.62 -40.02 -20.23
CA SER A 202 -18.06 -40.77 -21.40
C SER A 202 -16.86 -41.58 -21.88
N PRO A 203 -16.92 -42.92 -21.88
CA PRO A 203 -15.87 -43.70 -22.52
C PRO A 203 -15.78 -43.27 -23.98
N ARG A 204 -14.55 -43.12 -24.47
CA ARG A 204 -14.29 -42.88 -25.90
C ARG A 204 -14.96 -44.00 -26.70
N PRO A 205 -15.63 -43.70 -27.83
CA PRO A 205 -16.10 -44.74 -28.72
C PRO A 205 -14.91 -45.61 -29.14
N GLU A 206 -15.14 -46.92 -29.15
CA GLU A 206 -14.17 -47.95 -29.51
C GLU A 206 -13.57 -47.60 -30.88
N GLU A 207 -12.32 -47.11 -30.87
CA GLU A 207 -11.48 -47.12 -32.06
C GLU A 207 -10.97 -48.55 -32.20
N ASP A 208 -11.57 -49.26 -33.15
CA ASP A 208 -11.16 -50.53 -33.78
C ASP A 208 -9.97 -51.25 -33.10
N GLU A 209 -10.26 -52.37 -32.43
CA GLU A 209 -9.27 -53.26 -31.77
C GLU A 209 -8.26 -53.92 -32.73
N ASP A 210 -8.32 -53.65 -34.03
CA ASP A 210 -7.38 -54.21 -35.00
C ASP A 210 -6.41 -53.13 -35.47
N LEU A 211 -5.13 -53.28 -35.09
CA LEU A 211 -3.89 -52.65 -35.63
C LEU A 211 -3.05 -51.80 -34.66
N MET A 212 -2.88 -52.21 -33.40
CA MET A 212 -1.70 -51.78 -32.62
C MET A 212 -0.70 -52.93 -32.53
N PRO A 213 0.52 -52.81 -33.10
CA PRO A 213 1.53 -53.85 -32.95
C PRO A 213 1.95 -53.93 -31.48
N MET A 214 1.85 -55.13 -30.91
CA MET A 214 2.27 -55.47 -29.56
C MET A 214 3.63 -54.83 -29.23
N ALA A 215 3.68 -54.05 -28.15
CA ALA A 215 4.88 -53.42 -27.66
C ALA A 215 6.01 -54.45 -27.53
N ALA A 216 7.13 -54.18 -28.20
CA ALA A 216 8.32 -55.00 -28.16
C ALA A 216 8.80 -55.18 -26.71
N GLN A 217 8.93 -56.43 -26.26
CA GLN A 217 9.61 -56.74 -25.02
C GLN A 217 11.06 -56.24 -25.10
N PRO A 218 11.58 -55.52 -24.09
CA PRO A 218 12.97 -55.08 -24.11
C PRO A 218 13.89 -56.31 -24.02
N LEU A 219 14.85 -56.39 -24.95
CA LEU A 219 15.85 -57.44 -24.99
C LEU A 219 16.65 -57.52 -23.67
N PRO A 220 16.95 -58.73 -23.16
CA PRO A 220 17.73 -58.91 -21.96
C PRO A 220 19.14 -58.33 -22.15
N ARG A 221 19.56 -57.49 -21.21
CA ARG A 221 20.94 -57.02 -21.13
C ARG A 221 21.75 -58.15 -20.51
N PHE A 222 22.65 -58.73 -21.32
CA PHE A 222 23.60 -59.82 -21.02
C PHE A 222 23.02 -61.23 -21.21
N GLY A 223 23.67 -62.00 -22.08
CA GLY A 223 23.24 -63.33 -22.53
C GLY A 223 23.99 -64.48 -21.86
N ASP A 224 23.57 -65.68 -22.25
CA ASP A 224 24.40 -66.78 -22.75
C ASP A 224 23.59 -67.53 -23.82
#